data_AF-A0A953BIV4-F1
#
_entry.id   AF-A0A953BIV4-F1
#
_cell.length_a   1.000
_cell.length_b   1.000
_cell.length_c   1.000
_cell.angle_alpha   90.00
_cell.angle_beta   90.00
_cell.angle_gamma   90.00
#
_symmetry.space_group_name_H-M   'P 1'
#
loop_
_entity.id
_entity.type
_entity.pdbx_description
1 polymer ?
#
loop_
_entity_poly.entity_id
_entity_poly.type
_entity_poly.pdbx_seq_one_letter_code
_entity_poly.pdbx_strand_id
1 'polypeptide(L)'
;MRRAAIRTSALGLIAIVFTASLTSLMWRTGSATATITEPATVQVKDVRRMLAVAGVEPLALAAAGASATDAQLIVSQARAYLTEHLQVLNTSIESASTAAKRAARRTPEETQTVAELRAAAASAKSDRDSAIAAFRAAALSGVNQTIVTKLDNIRANRSQGLPLKYLVKNRTSDEWAALRNALAAEKTANKRGVELQGACVTILAEANSDSAVAAAGSACSANNTAIVKAAWNTAIASTGTTHTP
;
A
#
# COMPACT_ATOMS: atom_id res chain seq x y z
N MET A 1 32.47 46.04 22.53
CA MET A 1 32.96 44.75 23.06
C MET A 1 31.81 43.75 23.14
N ARG A 2 32.03 42.50 22.68
CA ARG A 2 31.16 41.29 22.78
C ARG A 2 29.95 41.27 21.84
N ARG A 3 30.03 40.73 20.62
CA ARG A 3 30.25 39.35 20.09
C ARG A 3 28.93 38.80 19.53
N ALA A 4 28.84 38.77 18.21
CA ALA A 4 27.79 38.19 17.40
C ALA A 4 27.83 36.65 17.47
N ALA A 5 26.66 36.01 17.57
CA ALA A 5 26.51 34.57 17.51
C ALA A 5 26.11 34.16 16.09
N ILE A 6 27.07 33.61 15.35
CA ILE A 6 26.88 32.94 14.06
C ILE A 6 26.26 31.56 14.36
N ARG A 7 25.00 31.35 13.95
CA ARG A 7 24.38 30.03 13.96
C ARG A 7 24.73 29.33 12.64
N THR A 8 25.65 28.38 12.74
CA THR A 8 26.07 27.49 11.66
C THR A 8 24.97 26.46 11.41
N SER A 9 24.26 26.59 10.30
CA SER A 9 23.29 25.59 9.83
C SER A 9 24.04 24.38 9.28
N ALA A 10 24.02 23.28 10.03
CA ALA A 10 24.57 22.00 9.58
C ALA A 10 23.65 21.39 8.51
N LEU A 11 24.06 21.48 7.25
CA LEU A 11 23.55 20.67 6.15
C LEU A 11 23.93 19.20 6.40
N GLY A 12 22.99 18.45 6.99
CA GLY A 12 23.09 17.01 7.13
C GLY A 12 22.92 16.33 5.78
N LEU A 13 24.04 16.06 5.11
CA LEU A 13 24.12 15.24 3.91
C LEU A 13 23.86 13.77 4.30
N ILE A 14 22.62 13.30 4.18
CA ILE A 14 22.28 11.88 4.36
C ILE A 14 22.75 11.13 3.12
N ALA A 15 23.98 10.62 3.16
CA ALA A 15 24.46 9.61 2.23
C ALA A 15 23.72 8.30 2.53
N ILE A 16 22.69 7.98 1.72
CA ILE A 16 22.08 6.65 1.71
C ILE A 16 23.10 5.71 1.08
N VAL A 17 23.90 5.07 1.92
CA VAL A 17 24.77 3.96 1.53
C VAL A 17 23.88 2.76 1.23
N PHE A 18 23.54 2.57 -0.04
CA PHE A 18 23.09 1.27 -0.55
C PHE A 18 24.29 0.32 -0.49
N THR A 19 24.48 -0.35 0.66
CA THR A 19 25.33 -1.55 0.72
C THR A 19 24.65 -2.63 -0.10
N ALA A 20 25.01 -2.69 -1.37
CA ALA A 20 24.78 -3.84 -2.22
C ALA A 20 25.54 -5.02 -1.61
N SER A 21 24.83 -5.93 -0.94
CA SER A 21 25.35 -7.24 -0.59
C SER A 21 25.49 -8.06 -1.87
N LEU A 22 26.59 -7.79 -2.59
CA LEU A 22 27.07 -8.52 -3.74
C LEU A 22 27.96 -9.67 -3.24
N THR A 23 27.36 -10.72 -2.68
CA THR A 23 28.13 -11.91 -2.28
C THR A 23 27.49 -13.17 -2.85
N SER A 24 28.24 -13.79 -3.76
CA SER A 24 28.11 -15.18 -4.22
C SER A 24 27.19 -15.47 -5.40
N LEU A 25 27.35 -14.72 -6.51
CA LEU A 25 26.97 -15.24 -7.83
C LEU A 25 28.09 -16.19 -8.32
N MET A 26 28.10 -17.42 -7.79
CA MET A 26 28.92 -18.50 -8.33
C MET A 26 28.57 -18.69 -9.80
N TRP A 27 29.56 -18.53 -10.67
CA TRP A 27 29.45 -18.62 -12.11
C TRP A 27 28.98 -20.00 -12.56
N ARG A 28 27.68 -20.12 -12.86
CA ARG A 28 27.17 -21.20 -13.72
C ARG A 28 27.34 -20.74 -15.16
N THR A 29 28.51 -21.00 -15.73
CA THR A 29 28.81 -20.82 -17.17
C THR A 29 28.08 -21.91 -17.98
N GLY A 30 26.76 -21.88 -17.96
CA GLY A 30 25.96 -22.48 -19.03
C GLY A 30 25.70 -21.38 -20.04
N SER A 31 26.12 -21.57 -21.29
CA SER A 31 25.81 -20.70 -22.42
C SER A 31 24.28 -20.64 -22.58
N ALA A 32 23.63 -19.76 -21.81
CA ALA A 32 22.21 -19.54 -21.90
C ALA A 32 21.98 -18.76 -23.20
N THR A 33 21.48 -19.47 -24.22
CA THR A 33 20.89 -18.86 -25.40
C THR A 33 19.95 -17.76 -24.91
N ALA A 34 20.25 -16.50 -25.21
CA ALA A 34 19.43 -15.37 -24.82
C ALA A 34 18.10 -15.49 -25.57
N THR A 35 17.13 -16.16 -24.97
CA THR A 35 15.77 -16.20 -25.49
C THR A 35 15.24 -14.78 -25.44
N ILE A 36 15.12 -14.15 -26.61
CA ILE A 36 14.45 -12.87 -26.77
C ILE A 36 13.00 -13.10 -26.32
N THR A 37 12.72 -12.73 -25.08
CA THR A 37 11.39 -12.87 -24.50
C THR A 37 10.61 -11.65 -24.96
N GLU A 38 9.57 -11.87 -25.76
CA GLU A 38 8.64 -10.82 -26.17
C GLU A 38 8.15 -10.06 -24.92
N PRO A 39 8.13 -8.72 -24.92
CA PRO A 39 7.71 -7.95 -23.77
C PRO A 39 6.30 -8.36 -23.36
N ALA A 40 6.13 -8.72 -22.09
CA ALA A 40 4.84 -9.16 -21.58
C ALA A 40 3.79 -8.04 -21.73
N THR A 41 2.76 -8.29 -22.55
CA THR A 41 1.67 -7.32 -22.76
C THR A 41 0.89 -7.11 -21.46
N VAL A 42 0.96 -5.90 -20.90
CA VAL A 42 0.25 -5.51 -19.67
C VAL A 42 -1.26 -5.58 -19.90
N GLN A 43 -1.93 -6.48 -19.17
CA GLN A 43 -3.38 -6.61 -19.25
C GLN A 43 -4.10 -5.71 -18.23
N VAL A 44 -5.35 -5.34 -18.51
CA VAL A 44 -6.25 -4.64 -17.58
C VAL A 44 -6.27 -5.28 -16.19
N LYS A 45 -6.32 -6.61 -16.14
CA LYS A 45 -6.34 -7.39 -14.90
C LYS A 45 -5.05 -7.24 -14.09
N ASP A 46 -3.90 -7.04 -14.74
CA ASP A 46 -2.62 -6.89 -14.06
C ASP A 46 -2.53 -5.56 -13.33
N VAL A 47 -2.93 -4.47 -14.01
CA VAL A 47 -3.00 -3.12 -13.40
C VAL A 47 -3.91 -3.13 -12.18
N ARG A 48 -5.13 -3.66 -12.31
CA ARG A 48 -6.10 -3.74 -11.20
C ARG A 48 -5.57 -4.56 -10.03
N ARG A 49 -5.01 -5.75 -10.31
CA ARG A 49 -4.45 -6.65 -9.31
C ARG A 49 -3.28 -5.99 -8.56
N MET A 50 -2.34 -5.39 -9.28
CA MET A 50 -1.15 -4.80 -8.67
C MET A 50 -1.46 -3.55 -7.85
N LEU A 51 -2.37 -2.70 -8.31
CA LEU A 51 -2.85 -1.55 -7.52
C LEU A 51 -3.54 -2.01 -6.21
N ALA A 52 -4.36 -3.06 -6.27
CA ALA A 52 -4.98 -3.61 -5.06
C ALA A 52 -3.94 -4.21 -4.09
N VAL A 53 -2.96 -4.97 -4.60
CA VAL A 53 -1.84 -5.51 -3.81
C VAL A 53 -1.02 -4.39 -3.16
N ALA A 54 -0.81 -3.28 -3.88
CA ALA A 54 -0.15 -2.10 -3.36
C ALA A 54 -0.98 -1.31 -2.33
N GLY A 55 -2.23 -1.70 -2.07
CA GLY A 55 -3.14 -0.96 -1.18
C GLY A 55 -3.64 0.35 -1.79
N VAL A 56 -3.76 0.42 -3.11
CA VAL A 56 -4.34 1.54 -3.85
C VAL A 56 -5.65 1.09 -4.47
N GLU A 57 -6.75 1.41 -3.80
CA GLU A 57 -8.11 1.08 -4.22
C GLU A 57 -8.94 2.36 -4.39
N PRO A 58 -9.97 2.38 -5.26
CA PRO A 58 -10.78 3.57 -5.48
C PRO A 58 -11.41 4.14 -4.20
N LEU A 59 -11.83 3.27 -3.27
CA LEU A 59 -12.40 3.69 -1.99
C LEU A 59 -11.34 4.32 -1.07
N ALA A 60 -10.12 3.80 -1.06
CA ALA A 60 -9.02 4.38 -0.30
C ALA A 60 -8.59 5.73 -0.88
N LEU A 61 -8.60 5.86 -2.22
CA LEU A 61 -8.37 7.14 -2.91
C LEU A 61 -9.43 8.18 -2.55
N ALA A 62 -10.71 7.81 -2.61
CA ALA A 62 -11.79 8.70 -2.19
C ALA A 62 -11.65 9.11 -0.71
N ALA A 63 -11.36 8.16 0.20
CA ALA A 63 -11.13 8.45 1.62
C ALA A 63 -9.92 9.37 1.86
N ALA A 64 -8.86 9.23 1.05
CA ALA A 64 -7.69 10.10 1.09
C ALA A 64 -7.97 11.52 0.54
N GLY A 65 -9.13 11.72 -0.11
CA GLY A 65 -9.49 12.99 -0.75
C GLY A 65 -8.90 13.15 -2.14
N ALA A 66 -8.57 12.06 -2.83
CA ALA A 66 -8.08 12.10 -4.19
C ALA A 66 -9.19 12.52 -5.17
N SER A 67 -8.80 13.29 -6.19
CA SER A 67 -9.67 13.71 -7.28
C SER A 67 -9.78 12.63 -8.37
N ALA A 68 -10.66 12.88 -9.36
CA ALA A 68 -10.75 12.05 -10.56
C ALA A 68 -9.44 12.08 -11.37
N THR A 69 -8.77 13.23 -11.42
CA THR A 69 -7.48 13.43 -12.10
C THR A 69 -6.36 12.65 -11.42
N ASP A 70 -6.30 12.66 -10.08
CA ASP A 70 -5.33 11.85 -9.33
C ASP A 70 -5.51 10.35 -9.64
N ALA A 71 -6.77 9.87 -9.68
CA ALA A 71 -7.05 8.48 -10.01
C ALA A 71 -6.58 8.09 -11.41
N GLN A 72 -6.74 8.97 -12.41
CA GLN A 72 -6.25 8.76 -13.77
C GLN A 72 -4.72 8.75 -13.82
N LEU A 73 -4.07 9.71 -13.16
CA LEU A 73 -2.61 9.81 -13.07
C LEU A 73 -2.02 8.54 -12.45
N ILE A 74 -2.57 8.07 -11.33
CA ILE A 74 -2.09 6.86 -10.65
C ILE A 74 -2.16 5.63 -11.55
N VAL A 75 -3.28 5.46 -12.27
CA VAL A 75 -3.43 4.31 -13.18
C VAL A 75 -2.46 4.42 -14.37
N SER A 76 -2.23 5.61 -14.88
CA SER A 76 -1.25 5.86 -15.96
C SER A 76 0.17 5.54 -15.51
N GLN A 77 0.60 6.04 -14.35
CA GLN A 77 1.92 5.79 -13.78
C GLN A 77 2.12 4.30 -13.44
N ALA A 78 1.11 3.67 -12.85
CA ALA A 78 1.13 2.24 -12.57
C ALA A 78 1.30 1.41 -13.85
N ARG A 79 0.66 1.81 -14.94
CA ARG A 79 0.80 1.13 -16.23
C ARG A 79 2.21 1.28 -16.79
N ALA A 80 2.75 2.50 -16.79
CA ALA A 80 4.12 2.77 -17.26
C ALA A 80 5.13 1.87 -16.53
N TYR A 81 5.04 1.79 -15.20
CA TYR A 81 5.89 0.90 -14.42
C TYR A 81 5.70 -0.58 -14.76
N LEU A 82 4.46 -1.04 -14.97
CA LEU A 82 4.19 -2.45 -15.28
C LEU A 82 4.70 -2.85 -16.67
N THR A 83 4.72 -1.95 -17.64
CA THR A 83 5.30 -2.24 -18.97
C THR A 83 6.77 -2.67 -18.86
N GLU A 84 7.51 -2.10 -17.91
CA GLU A 84 8.93 -2.37 -17.70
C GLU A 84 9.20 -3.49 -16.68
N HIS A 85 8.30 -3.67 -15.71
CA HIS A 85 8.59 -4.48 -14.51
C HIS A 85 7.57 -5.57 -14.18
N LEU A 86 6.56 -5.83 -15.02
CA LEU A 86 5.51 -6.82 -14.72
C LEU A 86 6.07 -8.22 -14.42
N GLN A 87 7.06 -8.69 -15.20
CA GLN A 87 7.64 -10.02 -15.00
C GLN A 87 8.39 -10.13 -13.66
N VAL A 88 9.18 -9.12 -13.31
CA VAL A 88 9.92 -9.06 -12.03
C VAL A 88 8.94 -9.06 -10.86
N LEU A 89 7.88 -8.25 -10.96
CA LEU A 89 6.85 -8.14 -9.93
C LEU A 89 6.11 -9.47 -9.73
N ASN A 90 5.68 -10.12 -10.82
CA ASN A 90 5.03 -11.43 -10.77
C ASN A 90 5.94 -12.50 -10.15
N THR A 91 7.21 -12.54 -10.56
CA THR A 91 8.20 -13.50 -10.05
C THR A 91 8.43 -13.32 -8.54
N SER A 92 8.52 -12.07 -8.06
CA SER A 92 8.67 -11.79 -6.63
C SER A 92 7.46 -12.24 -5.81
N ILE A 93 6.24 -12.07 -6.34
CA ILE A 93 5.00 -12.49 -5.67
C ILE A 93 4.88 -14.02 -5.64
N GLU A 94 5.19 -14.69 -6.75
CA GLU A 94 5.12 -16.14 -6.85
C GLU A 94 6.18 -16.84 -6.01
N SER A 95 7.42 -16.33 -6.03
CA SER A 95 8.52 -16.87 -5.21
C SER A 95 8.21 -16.77 -3.71
N ALA A 96 7.69 -15.62 -3.24
CA ALA A 96 7.26 -15.45 -1.85
C ALA A 96 6.14 -16.43 -1.46
N SER A 97 5.13 -16.60 -2.32
CA SER A 97 4.02 -17.55 -2.09
C SER A 97 4.51 -19.00 -2.02
N THR A 98 5.39 -19.38 -2.96
CA THR A 98 5.95 -20.73 -3.04
C THR A 98 6.85 -21.02 -1.83
N ALA A 99 7.72 -20.09 -1.45
CA ALA A 99 8.59 -20.24 -0.28
C ALA A 99 7.77 -20.36 1.02
N ALA A 100 6.74 -19.54 1.20
CA ALA A 100 5.84 -19.62 2.35
C ALA A 100 5.11 -20.97 2.43
N LYS A 101 4.58 -21.48 1.31
CA LYS A 101 3.93 -22.79 1.25
C LYS A 101 4.89 -23.94 1.57
N ARG A 102 6.14 -23.87 1.09
CA ARG A 102 7.18 -24.86 1.40
C ARG A 102 7.53 -24.85 2.88
N ALA A 103 7.68 -23.67 3.48
CA ALA A 103 7.94 -23.53 4.92
C ALA A 103 6.77 -24.05 5.79
N ALA A 104 5.52 -23.87 5.34
CA ALA A 104 4.33 -24.30 6.10
C ALA A 104 4.03 -25.80 6.04
N ARG A 105 4.52 -26.53 5.03
CA ARG A 105 4.26 -27.97 4.84
C ARG A 105 5.23 -28.90 5.58
N ARG A 106 6.29 -28.36 6.16
CA ARG A 106 7.34 -29.17 6.79
C ARG A 106 7.08 -29.40 8.27
N THR A 107 7.37 -30.61 8.71
CA THR A 107 7.21 -31.03 10.09
C THR A 107 8.47 -30.67 10.91
N PRO A 108 8.37 -30.49 12.23
CA PRO A 108 9.49 -30.03 13.06
C PRO A 108 10.68 -31.00 13.14
N GLU A 109 10.51 -32.28 12.78
CA GLU A 109 11.55 -33.30 12.91
C GLU A 109 12.74 -33.07 11.96
N GLU A 110 12.55 -32.34 10.86
CA GLU A 110 13.62 -31.93 9.93
C GLU A 110 14.21 -30.56 10.33
N THR A 111 14.59 -30.38 11.60
CA THR A 111 14.91 -29.06 12.21
C THR A 111 15.86 -28.17 11.39
N GLN A 112 16.95 -28.72 10.83
CA GLN A 112 17.90 -27.96 10.01
C GLN A 112 17.27 -27.45 8.71
N THR A 113 16.41 -28.25 8.05
CA THR A 113 15.74 -27.86 6.80
C THR A 113 14.61 -26.85 7.06
N VAL A 114 13.94 -26.93 8.21
CA VAL A 114 12.89 -25.98 8.61
C VAL A 114 13.45 -24.57 8.80
N ALA A 115 14.62 -24.44 9.43
CA ALA A 115 15.26 -23.14 9.63
C ALA A 115 15.65 -22.48 8.29
N GLU A 116 16.26 -23.24 7.38
CA GLU A 116 16.64 -22.77 6.04
C GLU A 116 15.41 -22.35 5.21
N LEU A 117 14.33 -23.13 5.25
CA LEU A 117 13.09 -22.80 4.55
C LEU A 117 12.41 -21.55 5.11
N ARG A 118 12.45 -21.35 6.43
CA ARG A 118 11.92 -20.11 7.06
C ARG A 118 12.74 -18.90 6.67
N ALA A 119 14.08 -19.01 6.64
CA ALA A 119 14.96 -17.94 6.17
C ALA A 119 14.68 -17.60 4.70
N ALA A 120 14.55 -18.61 3.83
CA ALA A 120 14.20 -18.41 2.42
C ALA A 120 12.81 -17.74 2.25
N ALA A 121 11.82 -18.14 3.04
CA ALA A 121 10.50 -17.52 3.02
C ALA A 121 10.52 -16.07 3.50
N ALA A 122 11.32 -15.75 4.53
CA ALA A 122 11.51 -14.38 4.99
C ALA A 122 12.20 -13.50 3.93
N SER A 123 13.24 -14.02 3.27
CA SER A 123 13.93 -13.32 2.16
C SER A 123 12.96 -13.04 1.01
N ALA A 124 12.27 -14.06 0.50
CA ALA A 124 11.34 -13.89 -0.61
C ALA A 124 10.18 -12.94 -0.26
N LYS A 125 9.71 -12.94 0.99
CA LYS A 125 8.75 -11.95 1.48
C LYS A 125 9.32 -10.53 1.43
N SER A 126 10.55 -10.33 1.88
CA SER A 126 11.24 -9.02 1.83
C SER A 126 11.38 -8.51 0.40
N ASP A 127 11.76 -9.38 -0.55
CA ASP A 127 11.91 -9.04 -1.96
C ASP A 127 10.57 -8.62 -2.58
N ARG A 128 9.51 -9.39 -2.30
CA ARG A 128 8.14 -9.06 -2.70
C ARG A 128 7.70 -7.72 -2.12
N ASP A 129 7.89 -7.51 -0.82
CA ASP A 129 7.44 -6.30 -0.14
C ASP A 129 8.19 -5.06 -0.68
N SER A 130 9.48 -5.20 -1.01
CA SER A 130 10.29 -4.18 -1.68
C SER A 130 9.79 -3.88 -3.09
N ALA A 131 9.49 -4.92 -3.89
CA ALA A 131 8.98 -4.75 -5.25
C ALA A 131 7.60 -4.08 -5.28
N ILE A 132 6.71 -4.45 -4.34
CA ILE A 132 5.40 -3.78 -4.16
C ILE A 132 5.59 -2.32 -3.73
N ALA A 133 6.55 -2.03 -2.84
CA ALA A 133 6.85 -0.67 -2.42
C ALA A 133 7.35 0.19 -3.59
N ALA A 134 8.27 -0.33 -4.42
CA ALA A 134 8.75 0.35 -5.62
C ALA A 134 7.63 0.63 -6.63
N PHE A 135 6.78 -0.37 -6.91
CA PHE A 135 5.60 -0.20 -7.76
C PHE A 135 4.65 0.87 -7.21
N ARG A 136 4.37 0.86 -5.89
CA ARG A 136 3.51 1.86 -5.26
C ARG A 136 4.11 3.26 -5.36
N ALA A 137 5.41 3.42 -5.10
CA ALA A 137 6.08 4.70 -5.19
C ALA A 137 6.00 5.27 -6.61
N ALA A 138 6.24 4.45 -7.63
CA ALA A 138 6.08 4.85 -9.03
C ALA A 138 4.63 5.21 -9.36
N ALA A 139 3.67 4.38 -8.96
CA ALA A 139 2.24 4.61 -9.20
C ALA A 139 1.71 5.90 -8.53
N LEU A 140 2.29 6.30 -7.39
CA LEU A 140 1.91 7.52 -6.67
C LEU A 140 2.79 8.74 -7.04
N SER A 141 3.69 8.59 -8.02
CA SER A 141 4.52 9.71 -8.49
C SER A 141 3.66 10.84 -9.04
N GLY A 142 3.94 12.07 -8.58
CA GLY A 142 3.19 13.27 -8.96
C GLY A 142 1.88 13.50 -8.21
N VAL A 143 1.47 12.58 -7.33
CA VAL A 143 0.29 12.75 -6.46
C VAL A 143 0.64 13.65 -5.27
N ASN A 144 -0.32 14.46 -4.80
CA ASN A 144 -0.12 15.32 -3.63
C ASN A 144 0.32 14.50 -2.39
N GLN A 145 1.39 14.95 -1.71
CA GLN A 145 1.97 14.24 -0.56
C GLN A 145 0.99 14.02 0.61
N THR A 146 -0.01 14.89 0.77
CA THR A 146 -1.07 14.73 1.78
C THR A 146 -1.95 13.51 1.47
N ILE A 147 -2.26 13.28 0.19
CA ILE A 147 -3.02 12.09 -0.27
C ILE A 147 -2.17 10.85 -0.04
N VAL A 148 -0.89 10.87 -0.45
CA VAL A 148 0.04 9.76 -0.25
C VAL A 148 0.13 9.37 1.23
N THR A 149 0.31 10.35 2.11
CA THR A 149 0.37 10.13 3.56
C THR A 149 -0.91 9.48 4.10
N LYS A 150 -2.09 9.94 3.66
CA LYS A 150 -3.37 9.33 4.05
C LYS A 150 -3.51 7.90 3.53
N LEU A 151 -3.08 7.62 2.28
CA LEU A 151 -3.09 6.28 1.73
C LEU A 151 -2.14 5.34 2.47
N ASP A 152 -1.00 5.84 2.93
CA ASP A 152 -0.05 5.07 3.73
C ASP A 152 -0.61 4.76 5.12
N ASN A 153 -1.27 5.73 5.77
CA ASN A 153 -2.01 5.49 7.01
C ASN A 153 -3.14 4.48 6.82
N ILE A 154 -3.95 4.60 5.75
CA ILE A 154 -5.01 3.62 5.44
C ILE A 154 -4.42 2.21 5.30
N ARG A 155 -3.30 2.07 4.60
CA ARG A 155 -2.61 0.79 4.39
C ARG A 155 -2.08 0.23 5.71
N ALA A 156 -1.39 1.04 6.51
CA ALA A 156 -0.81 0.65 7.78
C ALA A 156 -1.88 0.25 8.82
N ASN A 157 -3.02 0.96 8.82
CA ASN A 157 -4.10 0.75 9.78
C ASN A 157 -5.16 -0.25 9.31
N ARG A 158 -4.97 -0.91 8.15
CA ARG A 158 -5.96 -1.82 7.55
C ARG A 158 -6.33 -2.99 8.47
N SER A 159 -5.40 -3.46 9.28
CA SER A 159 -5.62 -4.55 10.25
C SER A 159 -6.57 -4.18 11.38
N GLN A 160 -6.88 -2.89 11.59
CA GLN A 160 -7.81 -2.45 12.63
C GLN A 160 -9.27 -2.82 12.32
N GLY A 161 -9.61 -3.14 11.07
CA GLY A 161 -10.96 -3.57 10.69
C GLY A 161 -12.03 -2.49 10.87
N LEU A 162 -11.62 -1.21 10.89
CA LEU A 162 -12.52 -0.06 11.05
C LEU A 162 -12.91 0.55 9.70
N PRO A 163 -14.02 1.34 9.64
CA PRO A 163 -14.36 2.12 8.47
C PRO A 163 -13.20 3.00 7.98
N LEU A 164 -13.03 3.12 6.65
CA LEU A 164 -11.90 3.81 6.00
C LEU A 164 -11.66 5.23 6.54
N LYS A 165 -12.71 6.00 6.83
CA LYS A 165 -12.58 7.38 7.35
C LYS A 165 -11.76 7.47 8.64
N TYR A 166 -11.75 6.42 9.46
CA TYR A 166 -10.97 6.40 10.69
C TYR A 166 -9.51 6.00 10.44
N LEU A 167 -9.21 5.27 9.36
CA LEU A 167 -7.88 4.73 9.07
C LEU A 167 -6.89 5.77 8.53
N VAL A 168 -7.36 6.96 8.16
CA VAL A 168 -6.53 8.05 7.60
C VAL A 168 -5.57 8.69 8.61
N LYS A 169 -5.74 8.40 9.91
CA LYS A 169 -4.95 8.95 11.01
C LYS A 169 -4.39 7.81 11.86
N ASN A 170 -3.11 7.93 12.23
CA ASN A 170 -2.47 7.03 13.19
C ASN A 170 -2.94 7.35 14.61
N ARG A 171 -3.19 6.30 15.37
CA ARG A 171 -3.60 6.35 16.78
C ARG A 171 -2.80 5.32 17.58
N THR A 172 -2.77 5.52 18.88
CA THR A 172 -2.26 4.55 19.84
C THR A 172 -3.14 3.29 19.87
N SER A 173 -2.60 2.19 20.40
CA SER A 173 -3.36 0.94 20.57
C SER A 173 -4.62 1.11 21.43
N ASP A 174 -4.55 1.96 22.46
CA ASP A 174 -5.66 2.22 23.38
C ASP A 174 -6.77 3.01 22.70
N GLU A 175 -6.42 4.05 21.93
CA GLU A 175 -7.38 4.80 21.12
C GLU A 175 -8.05 3.91 20.06
N TRP A 176 -7.31 2.98 19.44
CA TRP A 176 -7.90 2.01 18.51
C TRP A 176 -8.87 1.04 19.20
N ALA A 177 -8.51 0.53 20.38
CA ALA A 177 -9.38 -0.34 21.15
C ALA A 177 -10.66 0.39 21.60
N ALA A 178 -10.52 1.62 22.11
CA ALA A 178 -11.63 2.47 22.52
C ALA A 178 -12.60 2.73 21.35
N LEU A 179 -12.07 3.12 20.19
CA LEU A 179 -12.88 3.39 19.00
C LEU A 179 -13.60 2.12 18.49
N ARG A 180 -12.93 0.96 18.46
CA ARG A 180 -13.56 -0.32 18.09
C ARG A 180 -14.70 -0.68 19.03
N ASN A 181 -14.48 -0.55 20.34
CA ASN A 181 -15.50 -0.84 21.34
C ASN A 181 -16.70 0.10 21.23
N ALA A 182 -16.45 1.41 21.04
CA ALA A 182 -17.51 2.41 20.88
C ALA A 182 -18.37 2.15 19.63
N LEU A 183 -17.76 1.79 18.49
CA LEU A 183 -18.49 1.43 17.26
C LEU A 183 -19.28 0.12 17.40
N ALA A 184 -18.75 -0.86 18.13
CA ALA A 184 -19.46 -2.10 18.42
C ALA A 184 -20.66 -1.85 19.36
N ALA A 185 -20.49 -0.99 20.36
CA ALA A 185 -21.56 -0.55 21.25
C ALA A 185 -22.64 0.22 20.49
N GLU A 186 -22.28 1.16 19.62
CA GLU A 186 -23.21 1.90 18.75
C GLU A 186 -24.05 0.95 17.89
N LYS A 187 -23.40 -0.02 17.22
CA LYS A 187 -24.11 -1.04 16.43
C LYS A 187 -25.11 -1.85 17.27
N THR A 188 -24.74 -2.18 18.51
CA THR A 188 -25.58 -2.97 19.43
C THR A 188 -26.74 -2.14 19.97
N ALA A 189 -26.49 -0.89 20.35
CA ALA A 189 -27.48 0.07 20.80
C ALA A 189 -28.55 0.33 19.73
N ASN A 190 -28.11 0.61 18.50
CA ASN A 190 -28.99 0.78 17.33
C ASN A 190 -29.83 -0.47 17.05
N LYS A 191 -29.24 -1.67 17.14
CA LYS A 191 -29.96 -2.94 16.94
C LYS A 191 -31.02 -3.19 18.02
N ARG A 192 -30.76 -2.77 19.26
CA ARG A 192 -31.64 -2.98 20.42
C ARG A 192 -32.62 -1.83 20.66
N GLY A 193 -32.49 -0.71 19.94
CA GLY A 193 -33.28 0.49 20.18
C GLY A 193 -33.03 1.13 21.55
N VAL A 194 -31.81 1.01 22.08
CA VAL A 194 -31.42 1.61 23.37
C VAL A 194 -30.43 2.75 23.15
N GLU A 195 -30.34 3.65 24.12
CA GLU A 195 -29.38 4.75 24.09
C GLU A 195 -27.93 4.23 24.19
N LEU A 196 -27.03 4.85 23.45
CA LEU A 196 -25.60 4.57 23.54
C LEU A 196 -25.03 5.18 24.82
N GLN A 197 -24.21 4.41 25.54
CA GLN A 197 -23.56 4.89 26.77
C GLN A 197 -22.74 6.17 26.52
N GLY A 198 -22.82 7.14 27.43
CA GLY A 198 -22.22 8.48 27.28
C GLY A 198 -20.70 8.48 27.00
N ALA A 199 -19.95 7.54 27.60
CA ALA A 199 -18.53 7.39 27.31
C ALA A 199 -18.26 6.98 25.84
N CYS A 200 -19.08 6.08 25.29
CA CYS A 200 -18.98 5.69 23.88
C CYS A 200 -19.40 6.84 22.95
N VAL A 201 -20.45 7.59 23.30
CA VAL A 201 -20.86 8.80 22.56
C VAL A 201 -19.71 9.80 22.49
N THR A 202 -19.02 10.04 23.61
CA THR A 202 -17.88 10.97 23.70
C THR A 202 -16.74 10.52 22.79
N ILE A 203 -16.32 9.26 22.86
CA ILE A 203 -15.25 8.70 22.00
C ILE A 203 -15.58 8.85 20.51
N LEU A 204 -16.82 8.56 20.11
CA LEU A 204 -17.24 8.71 18.71
C LEU A 204 -17.31 10.18 18.28
N ALA A 205 -17.78 11.07 19.16
CA ALA A 205 -17.83 12.50 18.88
C ALA A 205 -16.43 13.07 18.69
N GLU A 206 -15.49 12.78 19.59
CA GLU A 206 -14.08 13.16 19.48
C GLU A 206 -13.46 12.66 18.18
N ALA A 207 -13.62 11.36 17.88
CA ALA A 207 -13.08 10.76 16.66
C ALA A 207 -13.67 11.37 15.38
N ASN A 208 -14.97 11.73 15.37
CA ASN A 208 -15.61 12.37 14.23
C ASN A 208 -15.29 13.87 14.11
N SER A 209 -14.96 14.53 15.21
CA SER A 209 -14.56 15.94 15.23
C SER A 209 -13.12 16.17 14.76
N ASP A 210 -12.29 15.12 14.73
CA ASP A 210 -10.95 15.16 14.14
C ASP A 210 -11.03 15.59 12.67
N SER A 211 -10.32 16.66 12.31
CA SER A 211 -10.43 17.28 10.99
C SER A 211 -10.04 16.34 9.84
N ALA A 212 -9.09 15.42 10.05
CA ALA A 212 -8.70 14.45 9.04
C ALA A 212 -9.78 13.38 8.83
N VAL A 213 -10.40 12.91 9.92
CA VAL A 213 -11.52 11.96 9.87
C VAL A 213 -12.76 12.59 9.27
N ALA A 214 -13.10 13.82 9.66
CA ALA A 214 -14.24 14.57 9.12
C ALA A 214 -14.09 14.76 7.61
N ALA A 215 -12.93 15.24 7.15
CA ALA A 215 -12.64 15.41 5.73
C ALA A 215 -12.70 14.08 4.96
N ALA A 216 -12.16 13.00 5.52
CA ALA A 216 -12.26 11.66 4.92
C ALA A 216 -13.71 11.16 4.89
N GLY A 217 -14.51 11.46 5.91
CA GLY A 217 -15.94 11.15 5.96
C GLY A 217 -16.71 11.84 4.83
N SER A 218 -16.49 13.13 4.62
CA SER A 218 -17.09 13.89 3.51
C SER A 218 -16.61 13.39 2.14
N ALA A 219 -15.32 13.07 2.01
CA ALA A 219 -14.74 12.56 0.77
C ALA A 219 -15.18 11.12 0.47
N CYS A 220 -15.57 10.33 1.49
CA CYS A 220 -16.21 9.03 1.34
C CYS A 220 -17.71 9.11 1.00
N SER A 221 -18.29 10.30 0.78
CA SER A 221 -19.66 10.43 0.31
C SER A 221 -19.88 9.62 -0.99
N ALA A 222 -21.12 9.17 -1.20
CA ALA A 222 -21.47 8.34 -2.35
C ALA A 222 -21.09 9.01 -3.69
N ASN A 223 -21.25 10.33 -3.78
CA ASN A 223 -20.92 11.09 -4.99
C ASN A 223 -19.42 11.09 -5.31
N ASN A 224 -18.56 11.50 -4.37
CA ASN A 224 -17.11 11.55 -4.63
C ASN A 224 -16.54 10.15 -4.87
N THR A 225 -17.01 9.16 -4.13
CA THR A 225 -16.64 7.76 -4.34
C THR A 225 -17.00 7.28 -5.75
N ALA A 226 -18.19 7.62 -6.25
CA ALA A 226 -18.62 7.26 -7.60
C ALA A 226 -17.75 7.94 -8.67
N ILE A 227 -17.42 9.22 -8.51
CA ILE A 227 -16.57 9.98 -9.44
C ILE A 227 -15.18 9.36 -9.53
N VAL A 228 -14.51 9.13 -8.39
CA VAL A 228 -13.18 8.53 -8.34
C VAL A 228 -13.18 7.12 -8.93
N LYS A 229 -14.18 6.30 -8.61
CA LYS A 229 -14.33 4.94 -9.14
C LYS A 229 -14.56 4.93 -10.64
N ALA A 230 -15.36 5.85 -11.17
CA ALA A 230 -15.60 5.97 -12.60
C ALA A 230 -14.31 6.34 -13.35
N ALA A 231 -13.61 7.39 -12.89
CA ALA A 231 -12.35 7.82 -13.48
C ALA A 231 -11.28 6.72 -13.46
N TRP A 232 -11.16 6.00 -12.33
CA TRP A 232 -10.30 4.83 -12.20
C TRP A 232 -10.62 3.74 -13.21
N ASN A 233 -11.90 3.35 -13.34
CA ASN A 233 -12.31 2.30 -14.27
C ASN A 233 -12.08 2.71 -15.72
N THR A 234 -12.39 3.95 -16.09
CA THR A 234 -12.12 4.50 -17.44
C THR A 234 -10.62 4.49 -17.74
N ALA A 235 -9.79 4.96 -16.81
CA ALA A 235 -8.35 4.94 -16.95
C ALA A 235 -7.83 3.51 -17.15
N ILE A 236 -8.33 2.55 -16.36
CA ILE A 236 -7.95 1.14 -16.51
C ILE A 236 -8.39 0.56 -17.85
N ALA A 237 -9.59 0.89 -18.34
CA ALA A 237 -10.14 0.34 -19.58
C ALA A 237 -9.49 0.89 -20.86
N SER A 238 -8.88 2.08 -20.81
CA SER A 238 -8.22 2.75 -21.94
C SER A 238 -7.00 2.01 -22.54
N THR A 239 -6.73 0.76 -22.16
CA THR A 239 -5.58 -0.07 -22.59
C THR A 239 -5.61 -0.56 -24.04
N GLY A 240 -6.61 -0.21 -24.85
CA GLY A 240 -7.02 -1.08 -25.97
C GLY A 240 -6.59 -0.72 -27.39
N THR A 241 -6.12 0.49 -27.70
CA THR A 241 -5.93 0.90 -29.11
C THR A 241 -4.72 1.78 -29.33
N THR A 242 -3.52 1.27 -29.06
CA THR A 242 -2.38 1.68 -29.88
C THR A 242 -2.55 0.99 -31.23
N HIS A 243 -3.29 1.65 -32.13
CA HIS A 243 -3.29 1.34 -33.55
C HIS A 243 -1.87 1.60 -34.03
N THR A 244 -1.06 0.55 -34.16
CA THR A 244 0.14 0.62 -34.98
C THR A 244 -0.35 0.83 -36.42
N PRO A 245 0.00 1.94 -37.09
CA PRO A 245 -0.36 2.16 -38.50
C PRO A 245 0.32 1.13 -39.41
#